data_AF-A0A2R7LVG5-F1
#
_entry.id   AF-A0A2R7LVG5-F1
#
_cell.length_a   1.000
_cell.length_b   1.000
_cell.length_c   1.000
_cell.angle_alpha   90.00
_cell.angle_beta   90.00
_cell.angle_gamma   90.00
#
_symmetry.space_group_name_H-M   'P 1'
#
loop_
_entity.id
_entity.type
_entity.pdbx_description
1 polymer ?
#
loop_
_entity_poly.entity_id
_entity_poly.type
_entity_poly.pdbx_seq_one_letter_code
_entity_poly.pdbx_strand_id
1 'polypeptide(L)'
;QKVKVIVSGYEDQPQTMTVDFINPALQTSKQVLQLRGTIANSNNQLQAGQQAIVVLPSSEQKMKLTIPVDAVIRDGSGTHVWIEIEKGKYQPRMVAIGSETFNEVEITSGLKKGEIVVASGAYLLYSEFILKKGKNPMSGMKM
;
A
#
# COMPACT_ATOMS: atom_id res chain seq x y z
N GLN A 1 -12.04 -17.95 6.03
CA GLN A 1 -10.75 -17.21 6.07
C GLN A 1 -10.38 -16.96 7.53
N LYS A 2 -9.11 -17.09 7.94
CA LYS A 2 -8.68 -16.73 9.31
C LYS A 2 -8.22 -15.27 9.36
N VAL A 3 -8.66 -14.52 10.35
CA VAL A 3 -8.35 -13.08 10.50
C VAL A 3 -8.02 -12.76 11.95
N LYS A 4 -7.19 -11.74 12.15
CA LYS A 4 -6.81 -11.28 13.49
C LYS A 4 -7.92 -10.39 14.05
N VAL A 5 -8.31 -10.62 15.29
CA VAL A 5 -9.31 -9.83 16.01
C VAL A 5 -8.74 -9.35 17.33
N ILE A 6 -8.92 -8.07 17.62
CA ILE A 6 -8.51 -7.43 18.86
C ILE A 6 -9.80 -7.05 19.59
N VAL A 7 -10.01 -7.60 20.79
CA VAL A 7 -11.22 -7.32 21.60
C VAL A 7 -10.85 -6.33 22.69
N SER A 8 -11.75 -5.38 22.96
CA SER A 8 -11.52 -4.38 24.02
C SER A 8 -11.32 -5.07 25.37
N GLY A 9 -10.28 -4.70 26.12
CA GLY A 9 -9.89 -5.34 27.38
C GLY A 9 -8.95 -6.56 27.24
N TYR A 10 -8.68 -7.00 26.01
CA TYR A 10 -7.72 -8.08 25.70
C TYR A 10 -6.77 -7.66 24.56
N GLU A 11 -6.38 -6.38 24.52
CA GLU A 11 -5.57 -5.79 23.45
C GLU A 11 -4.22 -6.50 23.26
N ASP A 12 -3.62 -6.95 24.36
CA ASP A 12 -2.35 -7.69 24.38
C ASP A 12 -2.48 -9.17 23.94
N GLN A 13 -3.71 -9.67 23.80
CA GLN A 13 -4.01 -11.07 23.48
C GLN A 13 -4.91 -11.16 22.24
N PRO A 14 -4.37 -10.85 21.05
CA PRO A 14 -5.15 -10.91 19.82
C PRO A 14 -5.68 -12.32 19.55
N GLN A 15 -6.97 -12.40 19.24
CA GLN A 15 -7.68 -13.64 18.97
C GLN A 15 -7.70 -13.93 17.47
N THR A 16 -7.82 -15.22 17.13
CA THR A 16 -8.04 -15.65 15.75
C THR A 16 -9.52 -15.90 15.54
N MET A 17 -10.12 -15.20 14.57
CA MET A 17 -11.49 -15.44 14.12
C MET A 17 -11.48 -16.21 12.80
N THR A 18 -12.40 -17.17 12.67
CA THR A 18 -12.74 -17.78 11.39
C THR A 18 -13.92 -17.01 10.79
N VAL A 19 -13.72 -16.38 9.64
CA VAL A 19 -14.79 -15.74 8.87
C VAL A 19 -15.70 -16.82 8.29
N ASP A 20 -16.96 -16.80 8.71
CA ASP A 20 -18.00 -17.77 8.31
C ASP A 20 -18.79 -17.25 7.12
N PHE A 21 -19.10 -15.94 7.11
CA PHE A 21 -19.91 -15.35 6.06
C PHE A 21 -19.63 -13.85 5.91
N ILE A 22 -19.52 -13.38 4.66
CA ILE A 22 -19.48 -11.95 4.32
C ILE A 22 -20.76 -11.66 3.55
N ASN A 23 -21.60 -10.79 4.09
CA ASN A 23 -22.85 -10.42 3.46
C ASN A 23 -22.57 -9.59 2.20
N PRO A 24 -22.94 -10.08 1.00
CA PRO A 24 -22.69 -9.37 -0.26
C PRO A 24 -23.58 -8.13 -0.42
N ALA A 25 -24.69 -8.04 0.33
CA ALA A 25 -25.56 -6.87 0.30
C ALA A 25 -25.04 -5.81 1.26
N LEU A 26 -24.77 -4.61 0.73
CA LEU A 26 -24.51 -3.42 1.55
C LEU A 26 -25.79 -3.05 2.30
N GLN A 27 -25.68 -2.75 3.60
CA GLN A 27 -26.82 -2.16 4.31
C GLN A 27 -27.11 -0.78 3.71
N THR A 28 -28.33 -0.61 3.17
CA THR A 28 -28.83 0.47 2.29
C THR A 28 -28.85 1.89 2.91
N SER A 29 -27.99 2.17 3.88
CA SER A 29 -27.88 3.49 4.52
C SER A 29 -26.48 3.84 4.99
N LYS A 30 -25.55 2.88 5.10
CA LYS A 30 -24.24 3.11 5.73
C LYS A 30 -23.02 2.71 4.91
N GLN A 31 -23.18 2.14 3.72
CA GLN A 31 -22.06 1.58 2.92
C GLN A 31 -21.18 0.62 3.74
N VAL A 32 -21.75 -0.07 4.72
CA VAL A 32 -21.05 -1.04 5.57
C VAL A 32 -21.36 -2.45 5.07
N LEU A 33 -20.30 -3.25 4.90
CA LEU A 33 -20.39 -4.70 4.70
C LEU A 33 -20.51 -5.39 6.06
N GLN A 34 -21.48 -6.29 6.20
CA GLN A 34 -21.58 -7.12 7.40
C GLN A 34 -20.74 -8.39 7.23
N LEU A 35 -19.85 -8.62 8.19
CA LEU A 35 -19.05 -9.83 8.28
C LEU A 35 -19.44 -10.60 9.54
N ARG A 36 -19.62 -11.91 9.43
CA ARG A 36 -19.83 -12.84 10.53
C ARG A 36 -18.66 -13.82 10.61
N GLY A 37 -18.19 -14.06 11.82
CA GLY A 37 -17.16 -15.06 12.09
C GLY A 37 -17.25 -15.61 13.51
N THR A 38 -16.54 -16.70 13.74
CA THR A 38 -16.50 -17.44 15.00
C THR A 38 -15.14 -17.33 15.65
N ILE A 39 -15.12 -17.05 16.96
CA ILE A 39 -13.93 -16.98 17.81
C ILE A 39 -14.06 -18.04 18.91
N ALA A 40 -12.99 -18.79 19.17
CA ALA A 40 -12.97 -19.71 20.29
C ALA A 40 -12.96 -18.93 21.62
N ASN A 41 -13.94 -19.19 22.48
CA ASN A 41 -14.07 -18.55 23.79
C ASN A 41 -13.86 -19.56 24.93
N SER A 42 -12.80 -20.36 24.86
CA SER A 42 -12.58 -21.50 25.78
C SER A 42 -12.48 -21.10 27.26
N ASN A 43 -12.03 -19.88 27.54
CA ASN A 43 -11.88 -19.36 28.89
C ASN A 43 -13.08 -18.50 29.35
N ASN A 44 -14.17 -18.43 28.57
CA ASN A 44 -15.34 -17.58 28.82
C ASN A 44 -15.02 -16.09 29.06
N GLN A 45 -13.92 -15.61 28.49
CA GLN A 45 -13.41 -14.25 28.64
C GLN A 45 -14.15 -13.25 27.73
N LEU A 46 -14.72 -13.73 26.63
CA LEU A 46 -15.45 -12.90 25.68
C LEU A 46 -16.94 -12.85 26.04
N GLN A 47 -17.44 -11.66 26.32
CA GLN A 47 -18.82 -11.34 26.58
C GLN A 47 -19.50 -10.72 25.36
N ALA A 48 -20.81 -10.97 25.22
CA ALA A 48 -21.63 -10.34 24.19
C ALA A 48 -21.74 -8.83 24.43
N GLY A 49 -21.75 -8.05 23.35
CA GLY A 49 -21.80 -6.58 23.40
C GLY A 49 -20.43 -5.88 23.44
N GLN A 50 -19.33 -6.63 23.59
CA GLN A 50 -17.99 -6.05 23.50
C GLN A 50 -17.65 -5.60 22.08
N GLN A 51 -16.89 -4.49 22.01
CA GLN A 51 -16.34 -4.01 20.75
C GLN A 51 -15.08 -4.79 20.38
N ALA A 52 -14.94 -5.08 19.09
CA ALA A 52 -13.78 -5.76 18.55
C ALA A 52 -13.34 -5.12 17.23
N ILE A 53 -12.03 -5.06 17.02
CA ILE A 53 -11.39 -4.60 15.79
C ILE A 53 -10.95 -5.83 15.01
N VAL A 54 -11.49 -6.00 13.80
CA VAL A 54 -11.12 -7.09 12.89
C VAL A 54 -10.12 -6.56 11.87
N VAL A 55 -8.94 -7.17 11.83
CA VAL A 55 -7.90 -6.85 10.85
C VAL A 55 -8.04 -7.82 9.67
N LEU A 56 -8.63 -7.34 8.59
CA LEU A 56 -8.79 -8.08 7.34
C LEU A 56 -7.51 -7.93 6.49
N PRO A 57 -6.76 -9.00 6.23
CA PRO A 57 -5.66 -8.93 5.28
C PRO A 57 -6.22 -8.71 3.88
N SER A 58 -5.69 -7.72 3.16
CA SER A 58 -6.05 -7.48 1.76
C SER A 58 -5.68 -8.71 0.93
N SER A 59 -6.63 -9.20 0.10
CA SER A 59 -6.51 -10.46 -0.65
C SER A 59 -5.47 -10.41 -1.79
N GLU A 60 -4.76 -9.31 -1.98
CA GLU A 60 -3.78 -9.18 -3.04
C GLU A 60 -2.37 -9.60 -2.61
N GLN A 61 -2.22 -10.85 -2.15
CA GLN A 61 -0.92 -11.54 -2.20
C GLN A 61 -0.62 -12.00 -3.63
N LYS A 62 -0.67 -11.09 -4.61
CA LYS A 62 0.13 -11.28 -5.82
C LYS A 62 1.53 -10.79 -5.47
N MET A 63 2.58 -11.51 -5.87
CA MET A 63 3.94 -10.98 -5.79
C MET A 63 4.01 -9.75 -6.71
N LYS A 64 3.77 -8.57 -6.12
CA LYS A 64 3.76 -7.27 -6.77
C LYS A 64 5.10 -6.60 -6.50
N LEU A 65 5.65 -5.91 -7.50
CA LEU A 65 6.82 -5.06 -7.29
C LEU A 65 6.34 -3.80 -6.57
N THR A 66 6.76 -3.61 -5.33
CA THR A 66 6.41 -2.40 -4.56
C THR A 66 7.64 -1.56 -4.29
N ILE A 67 7.43 -0.25 -4.17
CA ILE A 67 8.43 0.73 -3.74
C ILE A 67 7.81 1.65 -2.67
N PRO A 68 8.62 2.29 -1.80
CA PRO A 68 8.12 3.28 -0.86
C PRO A 68 7.40 4.43 -1.59
N VAL A 69 6.34 4.96 -0.98
CA VAL A 69 5.57 6.08 -1.56
C VAL A 69 6.45 7.31 -1.82
N ASP A 70 7.44 7.57 -0.96
CA ASP A 70 8.38 8.70 -1.06
C ASP A 70 9.32 8.61 -2.29
N ALA A 71 9.45 7.43 -2.90
CA ALA A 71 10.25 7.24 -4.10
C ALA A 71 9.55 7.72 -5.38
N VAL A 72 8.24 7.98 -5.32
CA VAL A 72 7.39 8.27 -6.46
C VAL A 72 7.17 9.76 -6.61
N ILE A 73 7.56 10.32 -7.76
CA ILE A 73 7.29 11.72 -8.11
C ILE A 73 6.11 11.77 -9.08
N ARG A 74 5.15 12.64 -8.75
CA ARG A 74 3.96 12.91 -9.57
C ARG A 74 3.98 14.36 -10.00
N ASP A 75 3.90 14.60 -11.29
CA ASP A 75 3.81 15.93 -11.86
C ASP A 75 2.79 15.97 -13.01
N GLY A 76 2.67 17.12 -13.67
CA GLY A 76 1.76 17.29 -14.81
C GLY A 76 2.12 16.46 -16.06
N SER A 77 3.31 15.85 -16.10
CA SER A 77 3.77 14.98 -17.19
C SER A 77 3.60 13.49 -16.91
N GLY A 78 3.33 13.11 -15.65
CA GLY A 78 2.99 11.75 -15.27
C GLY A 78 3.65 11.32 -13.96
N THR A 79 3.76 10.00 -13.80
CA THR A 79 4.39 9.39 -12.63
C THR A 79 5.77 8.85 -13.00
N HIS A 80 6.78 9.20 -12.22
CA HIS A 80 8.16 8.78 -12.46
C HIS A 80 8.92 8.55 -11.15
N VAL A 81 10.02 7.81 -11.26
CA VAL A 81 10.95 7.53 -10.16
C VAL A 81 12.37 7.88 -10.59
N TRP A 82 13.28 7.99 -9.63
CA TRP A 82 14.71 8.11 -9.90
C TRP A 82 15.41 6.81 -9.55
N ILE A 83 16.13 6.25 -10.51
CA ILE A 83 16.91 5.03 -10.35
C ILE A 83 18.41 5.34 -10.31
N GLU A 84 19.17 4.54 -9.57
CA GLU A 84 20.63 4.57 -9.64
C GLU A 84 21.12 3.69 -10.78
N ILE A 85 21.77 4.29 -11.78
CA ILE A 85 22.36 3.56 -12.93
C ILE A 85 23.82 3.18 -12.66
N GLU A 86 24.52 4.00 -11.90
CA GLU A 86 25.89 3.82 -11.42
C GLU A 86 26.00 4.54 -10.08
N LYS A 87 27.01 4.20 -9.27
CA LYS A 87 27.20 4.79 -7.94
C LYS A 87 27.17 6.33 -8.00
N GLY A 88 26.13 6.93 -7.41
CA GLY A 88 25.91 8.38 -7.37
C GLY A 88 25.42 9.03 -8.68
N LYS A 89 25.05 8.24 -9.69
CA LYS A 89 24.41 8.73 -10.92
C LYS A 89 22.98 8.24 -10.98
N TYR A 90 22.06 9.20 -11.07
CA TYR A 90 20.63 8.94 -11.06
C TYR A 90 19.98 9.34 -12.38
N GLN A 91 18.99 8.55 -12.81
CA GLN A 91 18.22 8.82 -14.00
C GLN A 91 16.72 8.73 -13.69
N PRO A 92 15.89 9.65 -14.22
CA PRO A 92 14.45 9.57 -14.09
C PRO A 92 13.88 8.49 -15.03
N ARG A 93 12.83 7.80 -14.59
CA ARG A 93 12.15 6.76 -15.36
C ARG A 93 10.64 6.81 -15.15
N MET A 94 9.87 6.80 -16.24
CA MET A 94 8.41 6.67 -16.18
C MET A 94 8.02 5.32 -15.61
N VAL A 95 7.02 5.32 -14.74
CA VAL A 95 6.45 4.09 -14.19
C VAL A 95 4.93 4.14 -14.28
N ALA A 96 4.32 2.98 -14.53
CA ALA A 96 2.91 2.80 -14.28
C ALA A 96 2.73 2.24 -12.86
N ILE A 97 1.80 2.83 -12.12
CA ILE A 97 1.49 2.44 -10.75
C ILE A 97 0.19 1.65 -10.71
N GLY A 98 0.08 0.76 -9.73
CA GLY A 98 -1.11 -0.02 -9.44
C GLY A 98 -1.75 0.42 -8.14
N SER A 99 -1.95 -0.54 -7.24
CA SER A 99 -2.52 -0.32 -5.92
C SER A 99 -1.53 0.44 -5.02
N GLU A 100 -2.06 1.33 -4.19
CA GLU A 100 -1.27 2.14 -3.26
C GLU A 100 -1.78 1.92 -1.85
N THR A 101 -0.84 1.76 -0.93
CA THR A 101 -1.07 1.68 0.51
C THR A 101 -0.46 2.91 1.18
N PHE A 102 -0.61 3.03 2.50
CA PHE A 102 -0.05 4.14 3.25
C PHE A 102 1.48 4.26 3.13
N ASN A 103 2.21 3.14 2.94
CA ASN A 103 3.68 3.14 2.90
C ASN A 103 4.26 2.76 1.53
N GLU A 104 3.52 2.00 0.73
CA GLU A 104 4.04 1.38 -0.49
C GLU A 104 3.12 1.59 -1.69
N VAL A 105 3.74 1.74 -2.87
CA VAL A 105 3.08 1.87 -4.16
C VAL A 105 3.47 0.66 -5.02
N GLU A 106 2.48 -0.01 -5.59
CA GLU A 106 2.67 -1.07 -6.59
C GLU A 106 3.14 -0.47 -7.92
N ILE A 107 4.12 -1.12 -8.54
CA ILE A 107 4.64 -0.79 -9.87
C ILE A 107 4.18 -1.88 -10.85
N THR A 108 3.36 -1.48 -11.81
CA THR A 108 2.81 -2.36 -12.85
C THR A 108 3.67 -2.37 -14.11
N SER A 109 4.40 -1.28 -14.39
CA SER A 109 5.40 -1.22 -15.47
C SER A 109 6.47 -0.16 -15.22
N GLY A 110 7.58 -0.24 -15.94
CA GLY A 110 8.66 0.75 -15.92
C GLY A 110 9.81 0.45 -14.96
N LEU A 111 9.66 -0.52 -14.04
CA LEU A 111 10.76 -1.00 -13.20
C LEU A 111 10.90 -2.51 -13.24
N LYS A 112 12.12 -2.98 -12.96
CA LYS A 112 12.44 -4.40 -12.79
C LYS A 112 12.91 -4.67 -11.37
N LYS A 113 12.67 -5.90 -10.91
CA LYS A 113 13.19 -6.37 -9.62
C LYS A 113 14.73 -6.26 -9.59
N GLY A 114 15.26 -5.69 -8.52
CA GLY A 114 16.70 -5.50 -8.32
C GLY A 114 17.23 -4.12 -8.71
N GLU A 115 16.41 -3.27 -9.34
CA GLU A 115 16.78 -1.88 -9.58
C GLU A 115 16.73 -1.07 -8.28
N ILE A 116 17.73 -0.19 -8.08
CA ILE A 116 17.83 0.66 -6.90
C ILE A 116 17.09 1.97 -7.19
N VAL A 117 16.05 2.24 -6.40
CA VAL A 117 15.27 3.48 -6.47
C VAL A 117 15.64 4.43 -5.33
N VAL A 118 15.61 5.72 -5.61
CA VAL A 118 15.83 6.75 -4.59
C VAL A 118 14.56 6.91 -3.76
N ALA A 119 14.57 6.39 -2.53
CA ALA A 119 13.44 6.48 -1.60
C ALA A 119 13.37 7.80 -0.83
N SER A 120 14.49 8.49 -0.63
CA SER A 120 14.55 9.78 0.07
C SER A 120 15.35 10.78 -0.75
N GLY A 121 14.87 12.02 -0.83
CA GLY A 121 15.50 13.06 -1.64
C GLY A 121 15.23 12.96 -3.14
N ALA A 122 14.30 12.10 -3.58
CA ALA A 122 13.89 12.01 -4.99
C ALA A 122 13.43 13.39 -5.53
N TYR A 123 12.67 14.13 -4.72
CA TYR A 123 12.24 15.49 -5.08
C TYR A 123 13.43 16.46 -5.23
N LEU A 124 14.48 16.33 -4.40
CA LEU A 124 15.67 17.18 -4.51
C LEU A 124 16.43 16.91 -5.82
N LEU A 125 16.58 15.65 -6.22
CA LEU A 125 17.16 15.29 -7.51
C LEU A 125 16.34 15.87 -8.67
N TYR A 126 15.02 15.79 -8.58
CA TYR A 126 14.10 16.35 -9.56
C TYR A 126 14.19 17.89 -9.65
N SER A 127 14.17 18.58 -8.51
CA SER A 127 14.33 20.04 -8.45
C SER A 127 15.69 20.47 -9.01
N GLU A 128 16.77 19.81 -8.62
CA GLU A 128 18.12 20.10 -9.10
C GLU A 128 18.23 19.91 -10.62
N PHE A 129 17.59 18.88 -11.17
CA PHE A 129 17.57 18.65 -12.62
C PHE A 129 16.87 19.80 -13.35
N ILE A 130 15.69 20.23 -12.88
CA ILE A 130 14.95 21.35 -13.47
C ILE A 130 15.74 22.63 -13.36
N LEU A 131 16.33 22.91 -12.19
CA LEU A 131 17.13 24.11 -11.96
C LEU A 131 18.34 24.17 -12.91
N LYS A 132 19.05 23.05 -13.10
CA LYS A 132 20.24 22.99 -13.96
C LYS A 132 19.94 22.92 -15.46
N LYS A 133 18.84 22.27 -15.86
CA LYS A 133 18.53 21.99 -17.27
C LYS A 133 17.40 22.83 -17.83
N GLY A 134 16.65 23.55 -16.99
CA GLY A 134 15.51 24.40 -17.38
C GLY A 134 14.34 23.64 -18.01
N LYS A 135 14.31 22.30 -17.89
CA LYS A 135 13.31 21.44 -18.52
C LYS A 135 12.89 20.33 -17.57
N ASN A 136 11.62 19.93 -17.65
CA ASN A 136 11.14 18.75 -16.95
C ASN A 136 11.86 17.50 -17.51
N PRO A 137 12.45 16.64 -16.67
CA PRO A 137 13.15 15.42 -17.09
C PRO A 137 12.31 14.48 -17.97
N MET A 138 10.99 14.55 -17.86
CA MET A 138 10.04 13.68 -18.57
C MET A 138 9.44 14.35 -19.82
N SER A 139 9.82 15.60 -20.12
CA SER A 139 9.29 16.32 -21.28
C SER A 139 9.69 15.62 -22.58
N GLY A 140 8.70 15.06 -23.29
CA GLY A 140 8.89 14.36 -24.56
C GLY A 140 9.00 12.83 -24.46
N MET A 141 9.02 12.26 -23.25
CA MET A 141 8.87 10.81 -23.08
C MET A 141 7.40 10.44 -23.22
N LYS A 142 7.11 9.50 -24.13
CA LYS A 142 5.82 8.82 -24.23
C LYS A 142 5.98 7.44 -23.59
N MET A 143 4.98 7.01 -22.83
CA MET A 143 4.88 5.63 -22.36
C MET A 143 4.75 4.66 -23.52
#